data_AF-A0A2A4YTF5-F1
#
_entry.id   AF-A0A2A4YTF5-F1
#
_cell.length_a   1.000
_cell.length_b   1.000
_cell.length_c   1.000
_cell.angle_alpha   90.00
_cell.angle_beta   90.00
_cell.angle_gamma   90.00
#
_symmetry.space_group_name_H-M   'P 1'
#
loop_
_entity.id
_entity.type
_entity.pdbx_description
1 polymer ?
#
loop_
_entity_poly.entity_id
_entity_poly.type
_entity_poly.pdbx_seq_one_letter_code
_entity_poly.pdbx_strand_id
1 'polypeptide(L)'
;MARKKSSTTKGSRELHVKVKTAKGRRLSSKLWLERQLNDPYVLKAKKEGYRSRATFKLSEINEKFHLLKKDMHIIDLGCAPGGWLQYASNKIGIDKGKGLLIGIDLQEVEPVAGCTIIQGDFLEQEMMDKLKQLIPNGKVDMVMSDMAASSTGHKQTDHLKIIGLCEAALWFARQVLNPEGIFLAKVLQGGAEREILNDLRKDFKVVRHVKPNASRKDSSEMFVLATGFRGEN
;
A
#
# COMPACT_ATOMS: atom_id res chain seq x y z
N MET A 1 1.27 -57.95 2.64
CA MET A 1 0.84 -56.72 1.94
C MET A 1 -0.29 -56.06 2.73
N ALA A 2 -0.02 -54.94 3.42
CA ALA A 2 -1.05 -54.17 4.13
C ALA A 2 -1.09 -52.76 3.52
N ARG A 3 -2.24 -52.41 2.94
CA ARG A 3 -2.49 -51.14 2.22
C ARG A 3 -2.69 -50.02 3.26
N LYS A 4 -1.74 -49.06 3.34
CA LYS A 4 -1.93 -47.80 4.08
C LYS A 4 -3.05 -46.98 3.42
N LYS A 5 -4.13 -46.70 4.16
CA LYS A 5 -5.13 -45.69 3.76
C LYS A 5 -4.56 -44.30 4.00
N SER A 6 -4.43 -43.52 2.94
CA SER A 6 -4.08 -42.09 3.00
C SER A 6 -5.26 -41.30 3.58
N SER A 7 -5.07 -40.68 4.75
CA SER A 7 -6.01 -39.72 5.31
C SER A 7 -5.90 -38.41 4.52
N THR A 8 -6.84 -38.18 3.60
CA THR A 8 -7.04 -36.88 2.96
C THR A 8 -7.50 -35.87 4.00
N THR A 9 -6.67 -34.88 4.31
CA THR A 9 -7.02 -33.69 5.09
C THR A 9 -8.14 -32.95 4.37
N LYS A 10 -9.37 -33.03 4.90
CA LYS A 10 -10.50 -32.18 4.49
C LYS A 10 -10.15 -30.73 4.84
N GLY A 11 -9.76 -29.95 3.83
CA GLY A 11 -9.71 -28.50 3.95
C GLY A 11 -11.08 -27.98 4.36
N SER A 12 -11.13 -27.26 5.47
CA SER A 12 -12.32 -26.54 5.93
C SER A 12 -12.74 -25.53 4.86
N ARG A 13 -13.77 -25.87 4.06
CA ARG A 13 -14.46 -24.87 3.24
C ARG A 13 -15.18 -23.93 4.20
N GLU A 14 -14.60 -22.76 4.44
CA GLU A 14 -15.31 -21.69 5.14
C GLU A 14 -16.59 -21.36 4.36
N LEU A 15 -17.72 -21.38 5.08
CA LEU A 15 -19.05 -21.20 4.50
C LEU A 15 -19.19 -19.76 3.99
N HIS A 16 -19.64 -19.60 2.75
CA HIS A 16 -19.89 -18.29 2.15
C HIS A 16 -20.93 -17.49 2.97
N VAL A 17 -20.53 -16.35 3.51
CA VAL A 17 -21.35 -15.50 4.37
C VAL A 17 -22.17 -14.52 3.54
N LYS A 18 -23.50 -14.60 3.62
CA LYS A 18 -24.42 -13.64 2.99
C LYS A 18 -24.69 -12.44 3.90
N VAL A 19 -24.94 -11.27 3.30
CA VAL A 19 -25.32 -10.05 4.05
C VAL A 19 -26.71 -10.21 4.66
N LYS A 20 -26.78 -10.33 5.99
CA LYS A 20 -28.04 -10.55 6.74
C LYS A 20 -28.99 -9.33 6.72
N THR A 21 -28.46 -8.13 6.54
CA THR A 21 -29.24 -6.87 6.55
C THR A 21 -29.46 -6.30 5.13
N ALA A 22 -29.66 -7.13 4.12
CA ALA A 22 -29.72 -6.68 2.72
C ALA A 22 -30.92 -5.76 2.37
N LYS A 23 -31.99 -5.74 3.20
CA LYS A 23 -33.21 -4.97 2.93
C LYS A 23 -32.93 -3.46 2.95
N GLY A 24 -33.21 -2.75 1.85
CA GLY A 24 -33.04 -1.29 1.71
C GLY A 24 -31.67 -0.82 1.20
N ARG A 25 -30.70 -1.72 0.98
CA ARG A 25 -29.38 -1.34 0.44
C ARG A 25 -29.36 -1.37 -1.09
N ARG A 26 -28.61 -0.44 -1.70
CA ARG A 26 -28.26 -0.50 -3.13
C ARG A 26 -27.53 -1.82 -3.43
N LEU A 27 -27.79 -2.40 -4.60
CA LEU A 27 -27.19 -3.68 -5.02
C LEU A 27 -25.65 -3.65 -4.95
N SER A 28 -25.04 -2.56 -5.38
CA SER A 28 -23.58 -2.35 -5.32
C SER A 28 -23.04 -2.40 -3.88
N SER A 29 -23.75 -1.81 -2.92
CA SER A 29 -23.40 -1.84 -1.50
C SER A 29 -23.52 -3.26 -0.92
N LYS A 30 -24.57 -3.99 -1.28
CA LYS A 30 -24.75 -5.40 -0.88
C LYS A 30 -23.61 -6.27 -1.41
N LEU A 31 -23.30 -6.18 -2.71
CA LEU A 31 -22.23 -6.96 -3.34
C LEU A 31 -20.86 -6.62 -2.75
N TRP A 32 -20.60 -5.34 -2.45
CA TRP A 32 -19.37 -4.93 -1.80
C TRP A 32 -19.25 -5.53 -0.39
N LEU A 33 -20.30 -5.45 0.44
CA LEU A 33 -20.32 -6.03 1.79
C LEU A 33 -20.13 -7.55 1.76
N GLU A 34 -20.83 -8.24 0.87
CA GLU A 34 -20.72 -9.68 0.70
C GLU A 34 -19.30 -10.07 0.26
N ARG A 35 -18.69 -9.31 -0.65
CA ARG A 35 -17.29 -9.49 -1.03
C ARG A 35 -16.34 -9.29 0.13
N GLN A 36 -16.54 -8.27 0.97
CA GLN A 36 -15.68 -8.03 2.16
C GLN A 36 -15.78 -9.17 3.17
N LEU A 37 -16.99 -9.69 3.43
CA LEU A 37 -17.21 -10.77 4.38
C LEU A 37 -16.54 -12.09 3.97
N ASN A 38 -16.36 -12.31 2.67
CA ASN A 38 -15.80 -13.53 2.11
C ASN A 38 -14.35 -13.35 1.59
N ASP A 39 -13.73 -12.20 1.85
CA ASP A 39 -12.35 -11.95 1.45
C ASP A 39 -11.39 -12.60 2.46
N PRO A 40 -10.60 -13.63 2.07
CA PRO A 40 -9.77 -14.38 3.02
C PRO A 40 -8.73 -13.48 3.70
N TYR A 41 -8.28 -12.42 3.03
CA TYR A 41 -7.34 -11.46 3.60
C TYR A 41 -8.00 -10.52 4.61
N VAL A 42 -9.31 -10.29 4.54
CA VAL A 42 -10.04 -9.54 5.59
C VAL A 42 -10.15 -10.39 6.85
N LEU A 43 -10.47 -11.68 6.72
CA LEU A 43 -10.50 -12.61 7.85
C LEU A 43 -9.11 -12.77 8.48
N LYS A 44 -8.08 -12.94 7.63
CA LYS A 44 -6.69 -13.01 8.08
C LYS A 44 -6.25 -11.74 8.81
N ALA A 45 -6.58 -10.55 8.28
CA ALA A 45 -6.25 -9.28 8.94
C ALA A 45 -6.86 -9.19 10.34
N LYS A 46 -8.16 -9.53 10.48
CA LYS A 46 -8.83 -9.57 11.78
C LYS A 46 -8.18 -10.57 12.74
N LYS A 47 -7.85 -11.77 12.25
CA LYS A 47 -7.21 -12.82 13.05
C LYS A 47 -5.81 -12.41 13.55
N GLU A 48 -5.06 -11.70 12.71
CA GLU A 48 -3.68 -11.27 13.00
C GLU A 48 -3.61 -9.85 13.63
N GLY A 49 -4.75 -9.22 13.89
CA GLY A 49 -4.80 -7.89 14.53
C GLY A 49 -4.41 -6.72 13.62
N TYR A 50 -4.37 -6.93 12.30
CA TYR A 50 -4.14 -5.85 11.34
C TYR A 50 -5.43 -5.09 11.02
N ARG A 51 -5.32 -3.78 10.85
CA ARG A 51 -6.45 -2.88 10.55
C ARG A 51 -7.04 -3.06 9.16
N SER A 52 -6.27 -3.62 8.22
CA SER A 52 -6.71 -3.78 6.84
C SER A 52 -6.09 -4.99 6.17
N ARG A 53 -6.83 -5.58 5.23
CA ARG A 53 -6.30 -6.57 4.28
C ARG A 53 -5.13 -6.03 3.44
N ALA A 54 -5.06 -4.69 3.27
CA ALA A 54 -4.02 -4.03 2.48
C ALA A 54 -2.62 -4.29 3.04
N THR A 55 -2.49 -4.56 4.34
CA THR A 55 -1.23 -4.99 4.97
C THR A 55 -0.57 -6.15 4.23
N PHE A 56 -1.35 -7.10 3.72
CA PHE A 56 -0.80 -8.26 3.02
C PHE A 56 -0.23 -7.92 1.64
N LYS A 57 -0.63 -6.80 1.03
CA LYS A 57 0.02 -6.31 -0.20
C LYS A 57 1.47 -5.94 0.11
N LEU A 58 1.68 -5.08 1.10
CA LEU A 58 3.03 -4.67 1.51
C LEU A 58 3.83 -5.86 2.05
N SER A 59 3.21 -6.75 2.81
CA SER A 59 3.91 -7.91 3.37
C SER A 59 4.42 -8.86 2.28
N GLU A 60 3.59 -9.20 1.30
CA GLU A 60 3.97 -10.08 0.19
C GLU A 60 5.06 -9.43 -0.69
N ILE A 61 4.97 -8.12 -0.94
CA ILE A 61 6.00 -7.37 -1.67
C ILE A 61 7.31 -7.38 -0.87
N ASN A 62 7.25 -7.09 0.43
CA ASN A 62 8.42 -7.07 1.29
C ASN A 62 9.07 -8.45 1.45
N GLU A 63 8.29 -9.52 1.55
CA GLU A 63 8.81 -10.90 1.62
C GLU A 63 9.56 -11.29 0.35
N LYS A 64 9.10 -10.81 -0.81
CA LYS A 64 9.73 -11.10 -2.11
C LYS A 64 11.00 -10.30 -2.37
N PHE A 65 11.05 -9.04 -1.92
CA PHE A 65 12.11 -8.09 -2.29
C PHE A 65 12.95 -7.59 -1.11
N HIS A 66 12.61 -7.97 0.12
CA HIS A 66 13.32 -7.60 1.35
C HIS A 66 13.53 -6.09 1.50
N LEU A 67 12.46 -5.31 1.30
CA LEU A 67 12.48 -3.85 1.22
C LEU A 67 12.71 -3.20 2.59
N LEU A 68 11.98 -3.65 3.61
CA LEU A 68 11.94 -3.04 4.93
C LEU A 68 13.06 -3.59 5.81
N LYS A 69 13.99 -2.72 6.16
CA LYS A 69 15.14 -2.99 7.04
C LYS A 69 14.99 -2.23 8.35
N LYS A 70 15.77 -2.62 9.36
CA LYS A 70 15.78 -1.93 10.64
C LYS A 70 16.18 -0.47 10.48
N ASP A 71 15.60 0.38 11.34
CA ASP A 71 15.94 1.78 11.51
C ASP A 71 15.70 2.67 10.26
N MET A 72 14.94 2.21 9.26
CA MET A 72 14.63 2.99 8.07
C MET A 72 13.75 4.21 8.36
N HIS A 73 13.92 5.25 7.56
CA HIS A 73 13.03 6.39 7.47
C HIS A 73 12.06 6.21 6.29
N ILE A 74 10.76 6.25 6.55
CA ILE A 74 9.72 5.90 5.58
C ILE A 74 8.57 6.91 5.60
N ILE A 75 8.10 7.28 4.41
CA ILE A 75 6.86 8.04 4.21
C ILE A 75 5.79 7.12 3.61
N ASP A 76 4.60 7.09 4.21
CA ASP A 76 3.42 6.35 3.73
C ASP A 76 2.33 7.33 3.26
N LEU A 77 2.14 7.43 1.95
CA LEU A 77 1.18 8.32 1.31
C LEU A 77 -0.14 7.59 1.03
N GLY A 78 -1.25 8.11 1.57
CA GLY A 78 -2.55 7.43 1.52
C GLY A 78 -2.60 6.28 2.53
N CYS A 79 -2.22 6.58 3.78
CA CYS A 79 -1.94 5.56 4.78
C CYS A 79 -3.21 4.96 5.42
N ALA A 80 -4.40 5.50 5.20
CA ALA A 80 -5.63 5.01 5.84
C ALA A 80 -5.97 3.57 5.41
N PRO A 81 -6.39 2.69 6.34
CA PRO A 81 -6.66 2.91 7.77
C PRO A 81 -5.45 2.61 8.70
N GLY A 82 -4.21 2.64 8.17
CA GLY A 82 -2.96 2.43 8.91
C GLY A 82 -2.41 1.00 8.83
N GLY A 83 -2.91 0.18 7.91
CA GLY A 83 -2.47 -1.22 7.79
C GLY A 83 -1.01 -1.36 7.33
N TRP A 84 -0.54 -0.49 6.43
CA TRP A 84 0.85 -0.45 5.99
C TRP A 84 1.76 0.10 7.09
N LEU A 85 1.34 1.19 7.77
CA LEU A 85 1.99 1.70 8.96
C LEU A 85 2.22 0.63 10.03
N GLN A 86 1.20 -0.16 10.39
CA GLN A 86 1.32 -1.23 11.39
C GLN A 86 2.35 -2.30 10.99
N TYR A 87 2.40 -2.67 9.71
CA TYR A 87 3.36 -3.66 9.25
C TYR A 87 4.78 -3.10 9.19
N ALA A 88 4.92 -1.89 8.64
CA ALA A 88 6.21 -1.23 8.51
C ALA A 88 6.84 -0.92 9.87
N SER A 89 6.08 -0.38 10.83
CA SER A 89 6.55 -0.07 12.18
C SER A 89 7.18 -1.28 12.88
N ASN A 90 6.50 -2.43 12.81
CA ASN A 90 6.99 -3.71 13.35
C ASN A 90 8.26 -4.18 12.62
N LYS A 91 8.32 -4.05 11.29
CA LYS A 91 9.46 -4.52 10.50
C LYS A 91 10.71 -3.68 10.76
N ILE A 92 10.58 -2.35 10.75
CA ILE A 92 11.71 -1.44 10.99
C ILE A 92 12.09 -1.36 12.47
N GLY A 93 11.19 -1.74 13.39
CA GLY A 93 11.46 -1.76 14.83
C GLY A 93 11.44 -0.38 15.48
N ILE A 94 10.48 0.46 15.09
CA ILE A 94 10.38 1.85 15.56
C ILE A 94 10.18 1.99 17.08
N ASP A 95 9.66 0.93 17.71
CA ASP A 95 9.52 0.78 19.15
C ASP A 95 10.86 0.84 19.90
N LYS A 96 11.97 0.60 19.20
CA LYS A 96 13.34 0.67 19.74
C LYS A 96 13.94 2.07 19.68
N GLY A 97 13.15 3.08 19.30
CA GLY A 97 13.55 4.49 19.27
C GLY A 97 14.47 4.85 18.10
N LYS A 98 14.52 4.03 17.05
CA LYS A 98 15.30 4.27 15.84
C LYS A 98 14.42 4.17 14.60
N GLY A 99 14.77 4.93 13.57
CA GLY A 99 13.99 5.05 12.35
C GLY A 99 12.87 6.08 12.47
N LEU A 100 12.13 6.24 11.38
CA LEU A 100 11.05 7.22 11.25
C LEU A 100 9.96 6.62 10.36
N LEU A 101 8.71 6.79 10.76
CA LEU A 101 7.58 6.40 9.92
C LEU A 101 6.50 7.48 10.01
N ILE A 102 6.33 8.22 8.91
CA ILE A 102 5.34 9.30 8.81
C ILE A 102 4.28 8.87 7.79
N GLY A 103 3.02 8.90 8.19
CA GLY A 103 1.88 8.67 7.31
C GLY A 103 1.07 9.94 7.05
N ILE A 104 0.51 10.06 5.86
CA ILE A 104 -0.49 11.08 5.53
C ILE A 104 -1.71 10.47 4.85
N ASP A 105 -2.91 10.91 5.21
CA ASP A 105 -4.15 10.56 4.52
C ASP A 105 -5.21 11.67 4.65
N LEU A 106 -6.15 11.72 3.71
CA LEU A 106 -7.34 12.57 3.79
C LEU A 106 -8.24 12.18 4.98
N GLN A 107 -8.33 10.88 5.24
CA GLN A 107 -9.12 10.32 6.32
C GLN A 107 -8.32 10.30 7.62
N GLU A 108 -9.03 10.48 8.73
CA GLU A 108 -8.44 10.26 10.04
C GLU A 108 -7.99 8.79 10.19
N VAL A 109 -6.79 8.60 10.73
CA VAL A 109 -6.21 7.28 10.97
C VAL A 109 -5.89 7.16 12.45
N GLU A 110 -6.42 6.11 13.06
CA GLU A 110 -6.11 5.76 14.46
C GLU A 110 -4.59 5.75 14.71
N PRO A 111 -4.10 6.25 15.86
CA PRO A 111 -2.66 6.30 16.14
C PRO A 111 -1.99 4.92 16.03
N VAL A 112 -0.84 4.84 15.36
CA VAL A 112 0.02 3.64 15.34
C VAL A 112 1.26 3.94 16.16
N ALA A 113 1.59 3.08 17.13
CA ALA A 113 2.72 3.30 18.03
C ALA A 113 4.03 3.59 17.27
N GLY A 114 4.73 4.65 17.69
CA GLY A 114 5.97 5.12 17.09
C GLY A 114 5.83 5.84 15.74
N CYS A 115 4.64 5.88 15.14
CA CYS A 115 4.41 6.56 13.86
C CYS A 115 3.90 7.99 14.08
N THR A 116 4.34 8.91 13.23
CA THR A 116 3.70 10.23 13.10
C THR A 116 2.63 10.14 12.02
N ILE A 117 1.42 10.61 12.30
CA ILE A 117 0.30 10.54 11.35
C ILE A 117 -0.26 11.94 11.17
N ILE A 118 -0.37 12.37 9.92
CA ILE A 118 -0.97 13.65 9.53
C ILE A 118 -2.27 13.37 8.80
N GLN A 119 -3.34 14.04 9.20
CA GLN A 119 -4.54 14.14 8.40
C GLN A 119 -4.43 15.36 7.49
N GLY A 120 -4.59 15.17 6.18
CA GLY A 120 -4.51 16.24 5.19
C GLY A 120 -4.48 15.71 3.76
N ASP A 121 -4.73 16.59 2.79
CA ASP A 121 -4.56 16.24 1.39
C ASP A 121 -3.08 16.31 1.01
N PHE A 122 -2.49 15.17 0.66
CA PHE A 122 -1.11 15.13 0.19
C PHE A 122 -0.87 16.00 -1.05
N LEU A 123 -1.88 16.25 -1.88
CA LEU A 123 -1.75 17.08 -3.06
C LEU A 123 -1.65 18.59 -2.74
N GLU A 124 -1.94 19.00 -1.52
CA GLU A 124 -1.75 20.38 -1.08
C GLU A 124 -0.28 20.64 -0.77
N GLN A 125 0.26 21.73 -1.33
CA GLN A 125 1.66 22.13 -1.15
C GLN A 125 2.02 22.30 0.35
N GLU A 126 1.11 22.88 1.15
CA GLU A 126 1.29 23.04 2.60
C GLU A 126 1.52 21.69 3.29
N MET A 127 0.80 20.64 2.90
CA MET A 127 0.95 19.31 3.48
C MET A 127 2.26 18.65 3.05
N MET A 128 2.68 18.83 1.80
CA MET A 128 3.98 18.36 1.34
C MET A 128 5.12 19.05 2.10
N ASP A 129 5.01 20.35 2.37
CA ASP A 129 6.03 21.10 3.12
C ASP A 129 6.04 20.71 4.61
N LYS A 130 4.86 20.48 5.19
CA LYS A 130 4.74 19.92 6.55
C LYS A 130 5.39 18.54 6.66
N LEU A 131 5.23 17.66 5.66
CA LEU A 131 5.92 16.37 5.63
C LEU A 131 7.45 16.55 5.59
N LYS A 132 7.95 17.44 4.73
CA LYS A 132 9.40 17.72 4.64
C LYS A 132 9.99 18.22 5.95
N GLN A 133 9.27 19.09 6.66
CA GLN A 133 9.70 19.61 7.96
C GLN A 133 9.82 18.53 9.05
N LEU A 134 9.05 17.45 8.95
CA LEU A 134 9.11 16.33 9.89
C LEU A 134 10.23 15.34 9.58
N ILE A 135 10.86 15.41 8.40
CA ILE A 135 11.93 14.50 8.00
C ILE A 135 13.27 15.01 8.56
N PRO A 136 13.94 14.27 9.47
CA PRO A 136 15.27 14.61 9.93
C PRO A 136 16.25 14.62 8.76
N ASN A 137 17.05 15.68 8.67
CA ASN A 137 18.00 15.90 7.56
C ASN A 137 17.37 15.97 6.16
N GLY A 138 16.03 16.10 6.08
CA GLY A 138 15.29 16.23 4.82
C GLY A 138 15.30 15.00 3.92
N LYS A 139 15.83 13.86 4.37
CA LYS A 139 15.91 12.63 3.56
C LYS A 139 15.35 11.37 4.23
N VAL A 140 14.79 10.48 3.41
CA VAL A 140 14.20 9.19 3.79
C VAL A 140 14.69 8.06 2.89
N ASP A 141 14.57 6.83 3.38
CA ASP A 141 15.02 5.63 2.66
C ASP A 141 13.93 5.07 1.74
N MET A 142 12.66 5.34 2.07
CA MET A 142 11.54 4.84 1.29
C MET A 142 10.36 5.83 1.26
N VAL A 143 9.76 5.97 0.08
CA VAL A 143 8.43 6.56 -0.09
C VAL A 143 7.51 5.47 -0.64
N MET A 144 6.42 5.20 0.07
CA MET A 144 5.42 4.23 -0.34
C MET A 144 4.03 4.86 -0.46
N SER A 145 3.21 4.37 -1.38
CA SER A 145 1.87 4.89 -1.60
C SER A 145 0.86 3.82 -2.05
N ASP A 146 -0.24 3.69 -1.31
CA ASP A 146 -1.46 2.96 -1.72
C ASP A 146 -2.63 3.93 -2.03
N MET A 147 -2.31 5.23 -2.25
CA MET A 147 -3.30 6.29 -2.51
C MET A 147 -4.33 5.88 -3.57
N ALA A 148 -5.58 6.22 -3.32
CA ALA A 148 -6.69 5.94 -4.22
C ALA A 148 -7.60 7.16 -4.32
N ALA A 149 -8.02 7.51 -5.53
CA ALA A 149 -9.11 8.46 -5.71
C ALA A 149 -10.46 7.75 -5.64
N SER A 150 -11.50 8.47 -5.21
CA SER A 150 -12.89 8.03 -5.32
C SER A 150 -13.24 7.69 -6.77
N SER A 151 -13.75 6.48 -6.99
CA SER A 151 -14.14 6.02 -8.32
C SER A 151 -15.35 6.79 -8.82
N THR A 152 -15.23 7.32 -10.04
CA THR A 152 -16.31 7.97 -10.78
C THR A 152 -17.18 6.95 -11.54
N GLY A 153 -16.70 5.71 -11.68
CA GLY A 153 -17.29 4.68 -12.53
C GLY A 153 -16.82 4.73 -13.99
N HIS A 154 -16.15 5.82 -14.39
CA HIS A 154 -15.54 5.94 -15.71
C HIS A 154 -14.07 5.48 -15.67
N LYS A 155 -13.80 4.29 -16.21
CA LYS A 155 -12.51 3.61 -16.10
C LYS A 155 -11.32 4.47 -16.51
N GLN A 156 -11.44 5.23 -17.60
CA GLN A 156 -10.34 6.06 -18.09
C GLN A 156 -10.05 7.24 -17.15
N THR A 157 -11.09 7.88 -16.63
CA THR A 157 -10.94 8.98 -15.67
C THR A 157 -10.35 8.48 -14.36
N ASP A 158 -10.83 7.33 -13.87
CA ASP A 158 -10.32 6.71 -12.65
C ASP A 158 -8.84 6.29 -12.83
N HIS A 159 -8.47 5.80 -14.03
CA HIS A 159 -7.08 5.52 -14.39
C HIS A 159 -6.20 6.78 -14.33
N LEU A 160 -6.60 7.86 -14.98
CA LEU A 160 -5.85 9.12 -14.98
C LEU A 160 -5.68 9.71 -13.56
N LYS A 161 -6.71 9.60 -12.70
CA LYS A 161 -6.60 10.03 -11.31
C LYS A 161 -5.55 9.25 -10.52
N ILE A 162 -5.48 7.93 -10.70
CA ILE A 162 -4.45 7.11 -10.03
C ILE A 162 -3.05 7.44 -10.57
N ILE A 163 -2.91 7.67 -11.88
CA ILE A 163 -1.63 8.10 -12.45
C ILE A 163 -1.18 9.43 -11.86
N GLY A 164 -2.06 10.44 -11.79
CA GLY A 164 -1.72 11.74 -11.19
C GLY A 164 -1.30 11.64 -9.73
N LEU A 165 -1.93 10.77 -8.94
CA LEU A 165 -1.50 10.49 -7.55
C LEU A 165 -0.10 9.86 -7.51
N CYS A 166 0.20 8.94 -8.42
CA CYS A 166 1.51 8.30 -8.51
C CYS A 166 2.59 9.28 -8.98
N GLU A 167 2.27 10.20 -9.90
CA GLU A 167 3.17 11.27 -10.36
C GLU A 167 3.48 12.25 -9.23
N ALA A 168 2.47 12.68 -8.48
CA ALA A 168 2.66 13.52 -7.30
C ALA A 168 3.54 12.84 -6.25
N ALA A 169 3.31 11.54 -6.00
CA ALA A 169 4.15 10.75 -5.10
C ALA A 169 5.61 10.66 -5.59
N LEU A 170 5.83 10.45 -6.90
CA LEU A 170 7.17 10.42 -7.47
C LEU A 170 7.86 11.78 -7.40
N TRP A 171 7.14 12.86 -7.68
CA TRP A 171 7.65 14.22 -7.57
C TRP A 171 8.12 14.54 -6.14
N PHE A 172 7.34 14.15 -5.14
CA PHE A 172 7.73 14.28 -3.74
C PHE A 172 8.94 13.38 -3.42
N ALA A 173 8.92 12.12 -3.87
CA ALA A 173 10.00 11.17 -3.65
C ALA A 173 11.35 11.67 -4.18
N ARG A 174 11.39 12.35 -5.34
CA ARG A 174 12.61 12.97 -5.89
C ARG A 174 13.27 13.95 -4.92
N GLN A 175 12.48 14.68 -4.14
CA GLN A 175 12.97 15.69 -3.20
C GLN A 175 13.50 15.05 -1.91
N VAL A 176 12.86 13.98 -1.43
CA VAL A 176 13.13 13.44 -0.09
C VAL A 176 13.87 12.11 -0.09
N LEU A 177 14.03 11.40 -1.20
CA LEU A 177 14.74 10.12 -1.17
C LEU A 177 16.26 10.30 -1.02
N ASN A 178 16.85 9.47 -0.18
CA ASN A 178 18.28 9.19 -0.16
C ASN A 178 18.70 8.50 -1.48
N PRO A 179 19.96 8.69 -1.94
CA PRO A 179 20.56 7.76 -2.89
C PRO A 179 20.39 6.31 -2.43
N GLU A 180 20.21 5.40 -3.37
CA GLU A 180 19.79 4.01 -3.14
C GLU A 180 18.36 3.80 -2.59
N GLY A 181 17.60 4.88 -2.39
CA GLY A 181 16.24 4.84 -1.85
C GLY A 181 15.23 4.05 -2.68
N ILE A 182 14.08 3.79 -2.06
CA ILE A 182 13.01 2.93 -2.58
C ILE A 182 11.74 3.75 -2.81
N PHE A 183 11.13 3.58 -3.98
CA PHE A 183 9.80 4.07 -4.28
C PHE A 183 8.86 2.91 -4.58
N LEU A 184 7.72 2.86 -3.89
CA LEU A 184 6.69 1.85 -4.09
C LEU A 184 5.33 2.54 -4.21
N ALA A 185 4.69 2.48 -5.38
CA ALA A 185 3.40 3.15 -5.55
C ALA A 185 2.40 2.30 -6.31
N LYS A 186 1.12 2.46 -5.93
CA LYS A 186 0.00 1.84 -6.63
C LYS A 186 -0.20 2.47 -8.00
N VAL A 187 -0.41 1.63 -9.00
CA VAL A 187 -0.81 2.01 -10.36
C VAL A 187 -1.98 1.13 -10.81
N LEU A 188 -2.72 1.57 -11.82
CA LEU A 188 -3.69 0.72 -12.52
C LEU A 188 -3.09 0.27 -13.84
N GLN A 189 -3.33 -0.98 -14.24
CA GLN A 189 -2.98 -1.46 -15.57
C GLN A 189 -3.92 -0.83 -16.61
N GLY A 190 -3.40 -0.05 -17.56
CA GLY A 190 -4.27 0.67 -18.50
C GLY A 190 -3.62 1.48 -19.63
N GLY A 191 -2.29 1.48 -19.76
CA GLY A 191 -1.56 2.08 -20.89
C GLY A 191 -0.92 3.44 -20.61
N ALA A 192 -1.44 4.23 -19.66
CA ALA A 192 -0.85 5.55 -19.32
C ALA A 192 0.36 5.46 -18.36
N GLU A 193 0.74 4.27 -17.91
CA GLU A 193 1.93 4.05 -17.07
C GLU A 193 3.26 4.22 -17.83
N ARG A 194 3.25 4.36 -19.15
CA ARG A 194 4.51 4.36 -19.93
C ARG A 194 5.40 5.55 -19.62
N GLU A 195 4.82 6.74 -19.45
CA GLU A 195 5.57 7.96 -19.15
C GLU A 195 6.19 7.90 -17.75
N ILE A 196 5.38 7.57 -16.73
CA ILE A 196 5.90 7.41 -15.37
C ILE A 196 6.96 6.30 -15.27
N LEU A 197 6.84 5.21 -16.03
CA LEU A 197 7.88 4.18 -16.08
C LEU A 197 9.17 4.67 -16.73
N ASN A 198 9.10 5.55 -17.73
CA ASN A 198 10.28 6.14 -18.33
C ASN A 198 10.99 7.05 -17.33
N ASP A 199 10.22 7.86 -16.60
CA ASP A 199 10.74 8.72 -15.54
C ASP A 199 11.35 7.93 -14.40
N LEU A 200 10.67 6.90 -13.90
CA LEU A 200 11.24 5.99 -12.90
C LEU A 200 12.53 5.33 -13.38
N ARG A 201 12.66 4.99 -14.67
CA ARG A 201 13.89 4.39 -15.19
C ARG A 201 15.05 5.39 -15.26
N LYS A 202 14.78 6.69 -15.44
CA LYS A 202 15.80 7.75 -15.34
C LYS A 202 16.23 7.94 -13.88
N ASP A 203 15.28 7.84 -12.96
CA ASP A 203 15.53 8.16 -11.55
C ASP A 203 16.06 6.98 -10.72
N PHE A 204 15.76 5.73 -11.12
CA PHE A 204 16.09 4.52 -10.34
C PHE A 204 16.84 3.46 -11.15
N LYS A 205 17.76 2.76 -10.48
CA LYS A 205 18.54 1.65 -11.07
C LYS A 205 17.66 0.52 -11.59
N VAL A 206 16.59 0.19 -10.87
CA VAL A 206 15.72 -0.93 -11.19
C VAL A 206 14.26 -0.54 -11.00
N VAL A 207 13.43 -0.83 -11.99
CA VAL A 207 11.98 -0.58 -11.98
C VAL A 207 11.24 -1.86 -12.34
N ARG A 208 10.26 -2.27 -11.54
CA ARG A 208 9.49 -3.51 -11.71
C ARG A 208 8.00 -3.26 -11.45
N HIS A 209 7.15 -3.97 -12.18
CA HIS A 209 5.75 -4.11 -11.78
C HIS A 209 5.59 -5.30 -10.83
N VAL A 210 4.72 -5.13 -9.83
CA VAL A 210 4.43 -6.16 -8.84
C VAL A 210 2.92 -6.27 -8.65
N LYS A 211 2.39 -7.49 -8.79
CA LYS A 211 1.01 -7.85 -8.43
C LYS A 211 1.06 -8.73 -7.18
N PRO A 212 0.74 -8.23 -5.98
CA PRO A 212 0.61 -9.09 -4.81
C PRO A 212 -0.64 -9.98 -4.96
N ASN A 213 -0.59 -11.18 -4.37
CA ASN A 213 -1.73 -12.10 -4.32
C ASN A 213 -2.89 -11.52 -3.49
N ALA A 214 -2.57 -10.64 -2.54
CA ALA A 214 -3.54 -9.88 -1.76
C ALA A 214 -4.35 -8.87 -2.61
N SER A 215 -3.87 -8.48 -3.79
CA SER A 215 -4.69 -7.72 -4.75
C SER A 215 -5.76 -8.62 -5.36
N ARG A 216 -6.99 -8.11 -5.43
CA ARG A 216 -8.12 -8.90 -5.95
C ARG A 216 -7.90 -9.26 -7.42
N LYS A 217 -8.32 -10.47 -7.81
CA LYS A 217 -8.18 -10.98 -9.18
C LYS A 217 -8.91 -10.14 -10.22
N ASP A 218 -10.05 -9.56 -9.85
CA ASP A 218 -10.87 -8.69 -10.70
C ASP A 218 -10.40 -7.22 -10.71
N SER A 219 -9.33 -6.90 -9.98
CA SER A 219 -8.76 -5.55 -9.94
C SER A 219 -7.60 -5.42 -10.93
N SER A 220 -7.56 -4.31 -11.67
CA SER A 220 -6.41 -3.87 -12.47
C SER A 220 -5.28 -3.26 -11.63
N GLU A 221 -5.41 -3.24 -10.29
CA GLU A 221 -4.39 -2.71 -9.38
C GLU A 221 -3.07 -3.46 -9.49
N MET A 222 -2.00 -2.73 -9.67
CA MET A 222 -0.61 -3.19 -9.64
C MET A 222 0.21 -2.22 -8.79
N PHE A 223 1.45 -2.57 -8.49
CA PHE A 223 2.41 -1.65 -7.89
C PHE A 223 3.60 -1.51 -8.81
N VAL A 224 4.15 -0.30 -8.88
CA VAL A 224 5.48 -0.06 -9.41
C VAL A 224 6.45 -0.01 -8.23
N LEU A 225 7.47 -0.86 -8.29
CA LEU A 225 8.57 -0.91 -7.34
C LEU A 225 9.84 -0.41 -8.05
N ALA A 226 10.34 0.74 -7.62
CA ALA A 226 11.58 1.31 -8.10
C ALA A 226 12.60 1.36 -6.96
N THR A 227 13.80 0.85 -7.20
CA THR A 227 14.86 0.73 -6.18
C THR A 227 16.18 1.25 -6.71
N GLY A 228 16.99 1.80 -5.82
CA GLY A 228 18.27 2.36 -6.21
C GLY A 228 18.10 3.77 -6.77
N PHE A 229 17.45 4.66 -6.01
CA PHE A 229 17.30 6.06 -6.42
C PHE A 229 18.68 6.65 -6.71
N ARG A 230 18.84 7.29 -7.87
CA ARG A 230 20.13 7.85 -8.31
C ARG A 230 20.47 9.15 -7.60
N GLY A 231 19.45 9.89 -7.13
CA GLY A 231 19.64 11.24 -6.62
C GLY A 231 19.84 12.27 -7.73
N GLU A 232 20.00 13.53 -7.34
CA GLU A 232 20.53 14.57 -8.23
C GLU A 232 22.02 14.29 -8.47
N ASN A 233 22.44 14.36 -9.73
CA ASN A 233 23.86 14.53 -10.08
C ASN A 233 24.32 15.92 -9.70
#